data_AF-A0A517NP93-F1
#
_entry.id   AF-A0A517NP93-F1
#
_cell.length_a   1.000
_cell.length_b   1.000
_cell.length_c   1.000
_cell.angle_alpha   90.00
_cell.angle_beta   90.00
_cell.angle_gamma   90.00
#
_symmetry.space_group_name_H-M   'P 1'
#
loop_
_entity.id
_entity.type
_entity.pdbx_description
1 polymer ?
#
loop_
_entity_poly.entity_id
_entity_poly.type
_entity_poly.pdbx_seq_one_letter_code
_entity_poly.pdbx_strand_id
1 'polypeptide(L)'
;MGDYQTKYVNDPDFRLSHALAASAGVPGLIGPLIAKLRDYQWSEYQDDQWQSIAPKYKRMHLWDGGVYGNLGVESLFKPGDGLREGTDFLIVCDASRPLSNETRQSRWRPGYLAASMRLVDVATDQVRSLRAQMLMDYFKQNPGSGAYLRLGLNTKRVYSRNNLNGQSTLSDDEVREVAGIETTLRRLTHNEFSLLSRHGFEVADATLSSYCTETLQRVQPSHVAFRPA
;
A
#
# COMPACT_ATOMS: atom_id res chain seq x y z
N MET A 1 -12.43 13.62 2.25
CA MET A 1 -13.16 12.43 1.74
C MET A 1 -13.84 12.79 0.43
N GLY A 2 -13.74 11.97 -0.62
CA GLY A 2 -14.36 12.22 -1.93
C GLY A 2 -13.37 12.11 -3.10
N ASP A 3 -13.82 12.45 -4.32
CA ASP A 3 -13.03 12.42 -5.55
C ASP A 3 -13.40 13.57 -6.50
N TYR A 4 -12.75 13.65 -7.66
CA TYR A 4 -13.01 14.72 -8.64
C TYR A 4 -14.46 14.74 -9.21
N GLN A 5 -15.20 13.63 -9.12
CA GLN A 5 -16.57 13.50 -9.61
C GLN A 5 -17.62 13.83 -8.55
N THR A 6 -17.40 13.33 -7.33
CA THR A 6 -18.26 13.50 -6.15
C THR A 6 -17.96 14.79 -5.40
N LYS A 7 -16.79 15.39 -5.67
CA LYS A 7 -16.18 16.51 -4.97
C LYS A 7 -15.74 16.11 -3.56
N TYR A 8 -15.49 17.07 -2.68
CA TYR A 8 -14.77 16.80 -1.44
C TYR A 8 -15.52 17.26 -0.21
N VAL A 9 -15.48 16.43 0.83
CA VAL A 9 -15.73 16.83 2.21
C VAL A 9 -14.37 17.09 2.85
N ASN A 10 -14.12 18.34 3.20
CA ASN A 10 -12.96 18.76 3.98
C ASN A 10 -13.24 18.47 5.46
N ASP A 11 -12.26 17.89 6.16
CA ASP A 11 -12.36 17.51 7.57
C ASP A 11 -13.67 16.77 7.95
N PRO A 12 -13.93 15.60 7.34
CA PRO A 12 -15.17 14.87 7.60
C PRO A 12 -15.17 14.33 9.03
N ASP A 13 -16.29 14.49 9.76
CA ASP A 13 -16.58 13.74 10.99
C ASP A 13 -16.92 12.27 10.64
N PHE A 14 -15.91 11.56 10.13
CA PHE A 14 -16.01 10.18 9.68
C PHE A 14 -15.23 9.29 10.65
N ARG A 15 -15.97 8.41 11.34
CA ARG A 15 -15.39 7.52 12.35
C ARG A 15 -14.28 6.66 11.75
N LEU A 16 -13.15 6.58 12.43
CA LEU A 16 -12.04 5.70 12.04
C LEU A 16 -12.49 4.24 11.91
N SER A 17 -13.40 3.77 12.78
CA SER A 17 -13.97 2.42 12.67
C SER A 17 -14.74 2.19 11.37
N HIS A 18 -15.41 3.21 10.83
CA HIS A 18 -16.07 3.14 9.53
C HIS A 18 -15.04 3.14 8.39
N ALA A 19 -13.97 3.91 8.50
CA ALA A 19 -12.88 3.87 7.51
C ALA A 19 -12.24 2.47 7.44
N LEU A 20 -11.98 1.87 8.60
CA LEU A 20 -11.47 0.50 8.69
C LEU A 20 -12.47 -0.51 8.11
N ALA A 21 -13.75 -0.39 8.43
CA ALA A 21 -14.79 -1.27 7.89
C ALA A 21 -14.94 -1.16 6.36
N ALA A 22 -14.89 0.06 5.82
CA ALA A 22 -14.88 0.31 4.38
C ALA A 22 -13.64 -0.31 3.71
N SER A 23 -12.47 -0.14 4.33
CA SER A 23 -11.22 -0.72 3.84
C SER A 23 -11.20 -2.24 3.85
N ALA A 24 -12.06 -2.90 4.64
CA ALA A 24 -12.22 -4.36 4.66
C ALA A 24 -13.40 -4.85 3.81
N GLY A 25 -14.13 -3.96 3.12
CA GLY A 25 -15.33 -4.28 2.37
C GLY A 25 -15.05 -5.02 1.06
N VAL A 26 -14.55 -6.26 1.13
CA VAL A 26 -14.20 -7.07 -0.05
C VAL A 26 -15.47 -7.50 -0.81
N PRO A 27 -15.53 -7.28 -2.14
CA PRO A 27 -16.65 -7.74 -2.98
C PRO A 27 -16.94 -9.24 -2.85
N GLY A 28 -18.21 -9.58 -2.68
CA GLY A 28 -18.69 -10.96 -2.58
C GLY A 28 -18.45 -11.67 -1.25
N LEU A 29 -17.71 -11.06 -0.31
CA LEU A 29 -17.49 -11.61 1.03
C LEU A 29 -18.18 -10.78 2.13
N ILE A 30 -17.82 -9.50 2.25
CA ILE A 30 -18.34 -8.61 3.32
C ILE A 30 -19.40 -7.66 2.75
N GLY A 31 -19.14 -7.06 1.58
CA GLY A 31 -20.01 -6.03 1.01
C GLY A 31 -19.53 -4.60 1.32
N PRO A 32 -20.19 -3.58 0.76
CA PRO A 32 -19.75 -2.20 0.89
C PRO A 32 -20.24 -1.57 2.19
N LEU A 33 -19.47 -0.62 2.71
CA LEU A 33 -19.99 0.33 3.70
C LEU A 33 -20.80 1.41 2.99
N ILE A 34 -22.04 1.66 3.43
CA ILE A 34 -22.90 2.69 2.86
C ILE A 34 -22.83 3.96 3.70
N ALA A 35 -22.20 5.01 3.17
CA ALA A 35 -22.15 6.33 3.79
C ALA A 35 -23.30 7.22 3.27
N LYS A 36 -24.02 7.88 4.19
CA LYS A 36 -25.05 8.87 3.85
C LYS A 36 -24.38 10.21 3.58
N LEU A 37 -24.47 10.68 2.33
CA LEU A 37 -23.73 11.85 1.87
C LEU A 37 -24.30 13.18 2.43
N ARG A 38 -25.59 13.19 2.78
CA ARG A 38 -26.29 14.36 3.32
C ARG A 38 -25.85 14.77 4.72
N ASP A 39 -25.16 13.88 5.42
CA ASP A 39 -24.70 14.11 6.78
C ASP A 39 -23.38 14.93 6.79
N TYR A 40 -22.85 15.28 5.61
CA TYR A 40 -21.57 15.98 5.45
C TYR A 40 -21.74 17.25 4.60
N GLN A 41 -20.88 18.24 4.86
CA GLN A 41 -20.77 19.44 4.04
C GLN A 41 -19.85 19.16 2.84
N TRP A 42 -20.42 19.17 1.64
CA TRP A 42 -19.65 18.98 0.41
C TRP A 42 -19.17 20.29 -0.15
N SER A 43 -17.99 20.26 -0.77
CA SER A 43 -17.33 21.43 -1.31
C SER A 43 -16.58 21.10 -2.58
N GLU A 44 -16.48 22.08 -3.46
CA GLU A 44 -15.67 22.04 -4.67
C GLU A 44 -14.73 23.24 -4.69
N TYR A 45 -13.51 23.04 -5.17
CA TYR A 45 -12.56 24.13 -5.36
C TYR A 45 -12.79 24.76 -6.73
N GLN A 46 -13.28 26.01 -6.75
CA GLN A 46 -13.52 26.82 -7.95
C GLN A 46 -13.14 28.29 -7.66
N ASP A 47 -12.61 28.99 -8.65
CA ASP A 47 -12.23 30.40 -8.54
C ASP A 47 -11.29 30.69 -7.35
N ASP A 48 -10.29 29.82 -7.16
CA ASP A 48 -9.35 29.84 -6.04
C ASP A 48 -9.97 29.81 -4.64
N GLN A 49 -11.22 29.32 -4.53
CA GLN A 49 -11.92 29.20 -3.26
C GLN A 49 -12.70 27.89 -3.15
N TRP A 50 -12.85 27.41 -1.92
CA TRP A 50 -13.74 26.29 -1.62
C TRP A 50 -15.18 26.78 -1.54
N GLN A 51 -16.02 26.30 -2.45
CA GLN A 51 -17.43 26.62 -2.51
C GLN A 51 -18.25 25.44 -2.01
N SER A 52 -19.21 25.71 -1.13
CA SER A 52 -20.12 24.69 -0.64
C SER A 52 -21.08 24.25 -1.74
N ILE A 53 -21.28 22.94 -1.88
CA ILE A 53 -22.20 22.37 -2.85
C ILE A 53 -23.13 21.35 -2.19
N ALA A 54 -24.28 21.11 -2.82
CA ALA A 54 -25.11 19.96 -2.46
C ALA A 54 -24.46 18.66 -2.98
N PRO A 55 -24.51 17.56 -2.22
CA PRO A 55 -23.98 16.29 -2.69
C PRO A 55 -24.76 15.81 -3.91
N LYS A 56 -24.04 15.41 -4.96
CA LYS A 56 -24.62 14.88 -6.22
C LYS A 56 -25.49 13.64 -5.98
N TYR A 57 -25.14 12.82 -5.00
CA TYR A 57 -25.83 11.59 -4.65
C TYR A 57 -26.29 11.59 -3.19
N LYS A 58 -27.25 10.72 -2.85
CA LYS A 58 -27.73 10.58 -1.45
C LYS A 58 -26.86 9.62 -0.62
N ARG A 59 -26.26 8.62 -1.27
CA ARG A 59 -25.47 7.56 -0.64
C ARG A 59 -24.22 7.27 -1.46
N MET A 60 -23.14 6.91 -0.79
CA MET A 60 -21.89 6.42 -1.39
C MET A 60 -21.59 5.03 -0.86
N HIS A 61 -21.24 4.11 -1.76
CA HIS A 61 -20.89 2.74 -1.42
C HIS A 61 -19.38 2.63 -1.44
N LEU A 62 -18.78 2.47 -0.26
CA LEU A 62 -17.34 2.35 -0.07
C LEU A 62 -16.96 0.87 -0.07
N TRP A 63 -16.04 0.51 -0.95
CA TRP A 63 -15.48 -0.83 -1.08
C TRP A 63 -14.02 -0.85 -0.62
N ASP A 64 -13.49 -2.04 -0.42
CA ASP A 64 -12.08 -2.26 -0.10
C ASP A 64 -11.19 -1.53 -1.13
N GLY A 65 -10.22 -0.77 -0.61
CA GLY A 65 -9.24 -0.05 -1.40
C GLY A 65 -8.42 -0.97 -2.32
N GLY A 66 -8.31 -2.25 -2.00
CA GLY A 66 -7.62 -3.22 -2.84
C GLY A 66 -8.30 -3.57 -4.15
N VAL A 67 -9.58 -3.23 -4.30
CA VAL A 67 -10.25 -3.25 -5.61
C VAL A 67 -9.71 -2.14 -6.53
N TYR A 68 -9.19 -1.05 -5.95
CA TYR A 68 -8.69 0.12 -6.68
C TYR A 68 -7.15 0.20 -6.73
N GLY A 69 -6.48 -0.19 -5.65
CA GLY A 69 -5.02 -0.24 -5.54
C GLY A 69 -4.52 -0.51 -4.12
N ASN A 70 -3.78 -1.61 -3.95
CA ASN A 70 -3.26 -2.06 -2.65
C ASN A 70 -2.12 -1.20 -2.06
N LEU A 71 -1.50 -0.32 -2.85
CA LEU A 71 -0.31 0.43 -2.39
C LEU A 71 -0.65 1.76 -1.72
N GLY A 72 -1.88 2.28 -1.86
CA GLY A 72 -2.30 3.55 -1.24
C GLY A 72 -1.55 4.81 -1.71
N VAL A 73 -0.69 4.70 -2.72
CA VAL A 73 0.29 5.74 -3.11
C VAL A 73 -0.32 7.00 -3.73
N GLU A 74 -1.55 6.95 -4.24
CA GLU A 74 -2.20 8.08 -4.94
C GLU A 74 -2.24 9.37 -4.12
N SER A 75 -2.37 9.22 -2.80
CA SER A 75 -2.44 10.33 -1.86
C SER A 75 -1.11 11.05 -1.67
N LEU A 76 0.01 10.40 -1.96
CA LEU A 76 1.38 10.89 -1.72
C LEU A 76 2.19 11.07 -3.00
N PHE A 77 1.76 10.45 -4.10
CA PHE A 77 2.44 10.48 -5.38
C PHE A 77 1.44 10.58 -6.53
N LYS A 78 1.70 11.49 -7.47
CA LYS A 78 0.93 11.62 -8.70
C LYS A 78 1.84 11.43 -9.92
N PRO A 79 1.53 10.48 -10.81
CA PRO A 79 2.21 10.34 -12.09
C PRO A 79 2.38 11.65 -12.85
N GLY A 80 3.60 11.92 -13.34
CA GLY A 80 3.94 13.13 -14.08
C GLY A 80 4.26 14.35 -13.21
N ASP A 81 3.60 14.49 -12.05
CA ASP A 81 3.81 15.61 -11.13
C ASP A 81 4.87 15.27 -10.06
N GLY A 82 4.94 14.01 -9.62
CA GLY A 82 5.88 13.55 -8.59
C GLY A 82 5.25 13.42 -7.20
N LEU A 83 6.05 13.63 -6.15
CA LEU A 83 5.60 13.61 -4.77
C LEU A 83 4.66 14.80 -4.48
N ARG A 84 3.64 14.56 -3.66
CA ARG A 84 2.70 15.60 -3.22
C ARG A 84 3.40 16.54 -2.23
N GLU A 85 2.91 17.79 -2.19
CA GLU A 85 3.38 18.80 -1.24
C GLU A 85 3.38 18.26 0.20
N GLY A 86 4.44 18.53 0.95
CA GLY A 86 4.66 18.00 2.29
C GLY A 86 5.24 16.57 2.33
N THR A 87 5.56 15.97 1.18
CA THR A 87 6.26 14.67 1.11
C THR A 87 7.66 14.85 0.54
N ASP A 88 8.67 14.88 1.41
CA ASP A 88 10.08 14.98 1.00
C ASP A 88 10.69 13.62 0.64
N PHE A 89 10.18 12.55 1.26
CA PHE A 89 10.69 11.20 1.09
C PHE A 89 9.56 10.17 1.19
N LEU A 90 9.42 9.28 0.20
CA LEU A 90 8.36 8.28 0.16
C LEU A 90 8.91 6.86 0.26
N ILE A 91 8.50 6.12 1.29
CA ILE A 91 8.74 4.68 1.41
C ILE A 91 7.47 3.93 1.05
N VAL A 92 7.55 3.06 0.04
CA VAL A 92 6.43 2.22 -0.40
C VAL A 92 6.74 0.77 -0.06
N CYS A 93 5.96 0.16 0.84
CA CYS A 93 6.10 -1.24 1.22
C CYS A 93 5.07 -2.10 0.47
N ASP A 94 5.56 -3.03 -0.34
CA ASP A 94 4.76 -3.97 -1.11
C ASP A 94 4.91 -5.40 -0.57
N ALA A 95 3.88 -5.84 0.15
CA ALA A 95 3.77 -7.20 0.68
C ALA A 95 2.98 -8.13 -0.27
N SER A 96 2.74 -7.71 -1.50
CA SER A 96 1.84 -8.45 -2.38
C SER A 96 2.47 -9.72 -2.93
N ARG A 97 1.72 -10.82 -2.82
CA ARG A 97 2.08 -12.09 -3.43
C ARG A 97 1.94 -11.99 -4.96
N PRO A 98 2.89 -12.52 -5.74
CA PRO A 98 2.69 -12.70 -7.18
C PRO A 98 1.43 -13.55 -7.42
N LEU A 99 0.71 -13.29 -8.51
CA LEU A 99 -0.39 -14.15 -8.93
C LEU A 99 0.10 -15.61 -8.97
N SER A 100 -0.49 -16.46 -8.13
CA SER A 100 -0.16 -17.88 -8.10
C SER A 100 -0.70 -18.56 -9.36
N ASN A 101 0.08 -19.50 -9.91
CA ASN A 101 -0.41 -20.46 -10.90
C ASN A 101 -1.34 -21.47 -10.20
N GLU A 102 -2.50 -21.00 -9.74
CA GLU A 102 -3.50 -21.85 -9.11
C GLU A 102 -4.08 -22.81 -10.15
N THR A 103 -3.74 -24.08 -9.97
CA THR A 103 -4.35 -25.22 -10.65
C THR A 103 -5.71 -25.47 -10.00
N ARG A 104 -6.74 -24.81 -10.54
CA ARG A 104 -8.18 -25.14 -10.46
C ARG A 104 -8.58 -26.17 -9.37
N GLN A 105 -8.52 -25.78 -8.10
CA GLN A 105 -9.01 -26.59 -6.98
C GLN A 105 -9.94 -25.76 -6.10
N SER A 106 -11.19 -25.57 -6.53
CA SER A 106 -12.27 -25.36 -5.58
C SER A 106 -13.56 -25.92 -6.12
N ARG A 107 -14.03 -27.01 -5.49
CA ARG A 107 -15.34 -27.64 -5.74
C ARG A 107 -16.49 -26.91 -5.04
N TRP A 108 -16.20 -25.80 -4.35
CA TRP A 108 -17.09 -25.18 -3.36
C TRP A 108 -17.55 -23.75 -3.68
N ARG A 109 -17.15 -23.17 -4.82
CA ARG A 109 -17.66 -21.85 -5.26
C ARG A 109 -18.31 -21.96 -6.64
N PRO A 110 -19.45 -21.29 -6.88
CA PRO A 110 -20.02 -21.19 -8.22
C PRO A 110 -18.94 -20.65 -9.17
N GLY A 111 -18.68 -21.37 -10.27
CA GLY A 111 -17.52 -21.09 -11.13
C GLY A 111 -17.46 -19.66 -11.66
N TYR A 112 -18.61 -18.98 -11.77
CA TYR A 112 -18.69 -17.59 -12.21
C TYR A 112 -18.12 -16.59 -11.18
N LEU A 113 -18.38 -16.79 -9.88
CA LEU A 113 -17.85 -15.90 -8.83
C LEU A 113 -16.33 -16.04 -8.68
N ALA A 114 -15.83 -17.28 -8.77
CA ALA A 114 -14.40 -17.54 -8.74
C ALA A 114 -13.70 -16.96 -9.98
N ALA A 115 -14.33 -17.06 -11.16
CA ALA A 115 -13.81 -16.44 -12.38
C ALA A 115 -13.80 -14.91 -12.30
N SER A 116 -14.86 -14.28 -11.77
CA SER A 116 -14.91 -12.82 -11.62
C SER A 116 -13.89 -12.29 -10.62
N MET A 117 -13.70 -12.96 -9.48
CA MET A 117 -12.68 -12.58 -8.50
C MET A 117 -11.28 -12.68 -9.11
N ARG A 118 -11.00 -13.75 -9.88
CA ARG A 118 -9.72 -13.89 -10.57
C ARG A 118 -9.48 -12.80 -11.61
N LEU A 119 -10.50 -12.35 -12.33
CA LEU A 119 -10.38 -11.22 -13.25
C LEU A 119 -10.05 -9.92 -12.51
N VAL A 120 -10.67 -9.68 -11.35
CA VAL A 120 -10.34 -8.56 -10.47
C VAL A 120 -8.89 -8.67 -10.00
N ASP A 121 -8.46 -9.84 -9.52
CA ASP A 121 -7.09 -10.07 -9.05
C ASP A 121 -6.05 -9.77 -10.14
N VAL A 122 -6.30 -10.24 -11.37
CA VAL A 122 -5.41 -9.99 -12.52
C VAL A 122 -5.36 -8.50 -12.87
N ALA A 123 -6.52 -7.83 -12.94
CA ALA A 123 -6.57 -6.41 -13.24
C ALA A 123 -5.84 -5.57 -12.16
N THR A 124 -6.08 -5.89 -10.89
CA THR A 124 -5.42 -5.23 -9.76
C THR A 124 -3.90 -5.46 -9.78
N ASP A 125 -3.43 -6.66 -10.11
CA ASP A 125 -2.00 -6.95 -10.23
C ASP A 125 -1.32 -6.18 -11.37
N GLN A 126 -2.01 -6.02 -12.50
CA GLN A 126 -1.52 -5.19 -13.62
C GLN A 126 -1.41 -3.72 -13.23
N VAL A 127 -2.46 -3.16 -12.59
CA VAL A 127 -2.45 -1.77 -12.10
C VAL A 127 -1.32 -1.57 -11.08
N ARG A 128 -1.14 -2.53 -10.17
CA ARG A 128 -0.04 -2.50 -9.19
C ARG A 128 1.32 -2.49 -9.88
N SER A 129 1.54 -3.40 -10.83
CA SER A 129 2.80 -3.51 -11.56
C SER A 129 3.14 -2.22 -12.31
N LEU A 130 2.16 -1.61 -12.96
CA LEU A 130 2.33 -0.31 -13.61
C LEU A 130 2.69 0.79 -12.61
N ARG A 131 1.96 0.89 -11.49
CA ARG A 131 2.27 1.89 -10.44
C ARG A 131 3.67 1.70 -9.85
N ALA A 132 4.07 0.45 -9.60
CA ALA A 132 5.41 0.14 -9.09
C ALA A 132 6.50 0.60 -10.06
N GLN A 133 6.33 0.36 -11.37
CA GLN A 133 7.26 0.83 -12.39
C GLN A 133 7.35 2.37 -12.39
N MET A 134 6.22 3.06 -12.36
CA MET A 134 6.19 4.53 -12.35
C MET A 134 6.90 5.12 -11.12
N LEU A 135 6.71 4.52 -9.95
CA LEU A 135 7.42 4.91 -8.72
C LEU A 135 8.92 4.66 -8.84
N MET A 136 9.32 3.47 -9.30
CA MET A 136 10.73 3.14 -9.48
C MET A 136 11.40 4.08 -10.47
N ASP A 137 10.75 4.40 -11.58
CA ASP A 137 11.27 5.32 -12.59
C ASP A 137 11.39 6.74 -12.03
N TYR A 138 10.42 7.19 -11.25
CA TYR A 138 10.50 8.48 -10.54
C TYR A 138 11.68 8.52 -9.56
N PHE A 139 11.87 7.48 -8.73
CA PHE A 139 12.98 7.41 -7.78
C PHE A 139 14.34 7.37 -8.46
N LYS A 140 14.46 6.72 -9.63
CA LYS A 140 15.70 6.74 -10.43
C LYS A 140 16.00 8.13 -11.00
N GLN A 141 14.97 8.84 -11.45
CA GLN A 141 15.12 10.20 -12.01
C GLN A 141 15.36 11.24 -10.91
N ASN A 142 14.90 10.98 -9.68
CA ASN A 142 15.03 11.86 -8.52
C ASN A 142 15.70 11.11 -7.37
N PRO A 143 17.03 10.86 -7.42
CA PRO A 143 17.74 10.16 -6.37
C PRO A 143 17.51 10.79 -5.00
N GLY A 144 17.29 9.96 -3.98
CA GLY A 144 17.04 10.42 -2.61
C GLY A 144 15.62 10.89 -2.30
N SER A 145 14.66 10.74 -3.23
CA SER A 145 13.23 11.07 -3.02
C SER A 145 12.37 9.92 -2.46
N GLY A 146 12.88 8.69 -2.42
CA GLY A 146 12.14 7.58 -1.86
C GLY A 146 12.72 6.20 -2.14
N ALA A 147 12.02 5.18 -1.66
CA ALA A 147 12.38 3.77 -1.80
C ALA A 147 11.14 2.88 -1.97
N TYR A 148 11.26 1.87 -2.83
CA TYR A 148 10.25 0.82 -3.01
C TYR A 148 10.74 -0.48 -2.41
N LEU A 149 10.11 -0.91 -1.31
CA LEU A 149 10.46 -2.11 -0.55
C LEU A 149 9.49 -3.23 -0.89
N ARG A 150 9.95 -4.31 -1.50
CA ARG A 150 9.09 -5.44 -1.86
C ARG A 150 9.49 -6.71 -1.13
N LEU A 151 8.53 -7.34 -0.46
CA LEU A 151 8.74 -8.65 0.16
C LEU A 151 9.03 -9.71 -0.91
N GLY A 152 9.79 -10.75 -0.54
CA GLY A 152 10.24 -11.79 -1.47
C GLY A 152 11.38 -11.39 -2.42
N LEU A 153 11.90 -10.16 -2.36
CA LEU A 153 13.15 -9.82 -3.05
C LEU A 153 14.31 -10.62 -2.45
N ASN A 154 15.08 -11.27 -3.31
CA ASN A 154 16.30 -11.95 -2.88
C ASN A 154 17.40 -10.93 -2.64
N THR A 155 17.69 -10.66 -1.38
CA THR A 155 18.66 -9.65 -0.93
C THR A 155 20.07 -10.21 -0.79
N LYS A 156 20.29 -11.53 -0.98
CA LYS A 156 21.59 -12.18 -0.76
C LYS A 156 22.74 -11.51 -1.50
N ARG A 157 22.53 -11.06 -2.75
CA ARG A 157 23.56 -10.37 -3.53
C ARG A 157 24.01 -9.04 -2.93
N VAL A 158 23.10 -8.33 -2.25
CA VAL A 158 23.39 -7.04 -1.60
C VAL A 158 24.06 -7.27 -0.25
N TYR A 159 23.56 -8.22 0.55
CA TYR A 159 24.14 -8.57 1.85
C TYR A 159 25.43 -9.37 1.81
N SER A 160 25.74 -10.03 0.68
CA SER A 160 27.05 -10.66 0.50
C SER A 160 28.20 -9.65 0.68
N ARG A 161 27.91 -8.34 0.59
CA ARG A 161 28.87 -7.24 0.83
C ARG A 161 28.83 -6.65 2.23
N ASN A 162 27.70 -6.72 2.95
CA ASN A 162 27.51 -6.11 4.26
C ASN A 162 27.04 -7.18 5.27
N ASN A 163 27.97 -7.68 6.09
CA ASN A 163 27.64 -8.57 7.21
C ASN A 163 26.87 -7.78 8.27
N LEU A 164 25.56 -7.99 8.35
CA LEU A 164 24.73 -7.53 9.47
C LEU A 164 25.15 -8.27 10.75
N ASN A 165 26.03 -7.67 11.55
CA ASN A 165 26.38 -8.14 12.90
C ASN A 165 26.69 -9.66 13.00
N GLY A 166 27.27 -10.25 11.95
CA GLY A 166 27.63 -11.67 11.91
C GLY A 166 26.46 -12.66 11.77
N GLN A 167 25.23 -12.20 11.54
CA GLN A 167 24.10 -13.09 11.23
C GLN A 167 23.97 -13.29 9.72
N SER A 168 23.82 -14.55 9.30
CA SER A 168 23.51 -14.87 7.91
C SER A 168 22.15 -14.28 7.50
N THR A 169 22.03 -13.88 6.23
CA THR A 169 20.74 -13.56 5.62
C THR A 169 19.83 -14.77 5.60
N LEU A 170 18.52 -14.52 5.50
CA LEU A 170 17.55 -15.59 5.26
C LEU A 170 17.90 -16.40 4.00
N SER A 171 17.63 -17.70 4.07
CA SER A 171 17.73 -18.62 2.95
C SER A 171 16.65 -18.34 1.90
N ASP A 172 16.80 -18.90 0.70
CA ASP A 172 15.82 -18.65 -0.37
C ASP A 172 14.46 -19.30 -0.05
N ASP A 173 14.47 -20.36 0.77
CA ASP A 173 13.27 -21.05 1.21
C ASP A 173 12.56 -20.25 2.30
N GLU A 174 13.28 -19.67 3.26
CA GLU A 174 12.70 -18.75 4.28
C GLU A 174 12.15 -17.48 3.63
N VAL A 175 12.85 -16.90 2.64
CA VAL A 175 12.33 -15.75 1.87
C VAL A 175 11.04 -16.13 1.15
N ARG A 176 10.96 -17.34 0.57
CA ARG A 176 9.75 -17.83 -0.10
C ARG A 176 8.61 -18.08 0.88
N GLU A 177 8.91 -18.60 2.07
CA GLU A 177 7.96 -18.79 3.16
C GLU A 177 7.36 -17.44 3.59
N VAL A 178 8.22 -16.45 3.88
CA VAL A 178 7.79 -15.10 4.28
C VAL A 178 6.97 -14.42 3.20
N ALA A 179 7.39 -14.50 1.94
CA ALA A 179 6.64 -13.94 0.81
C ALA A 179 5.29 -14.65 0.56
N GLY A 180 5.13 -15.86 1.11
CA GLY A 180 3.91 -16.64 1.06
C GLY A 180 2.93 -16.37 2.21
N ILE A 181 3.35 -15.65 3.27
CA ILE A 181 2.49 -15.33 4.41
C ILE A 181 1.31 -14.49 3.92
N GLU A 182 0.09 -14.99 4.17
CA GLU A 182 -1.12 -14.30 3.75
C GLU A 182 -1.36 -13.02 4.56
N THR A 183 -1.78 -11.96 3.88
CA THR A 183 -2.18 -10.68 4.48
C THR A 183 -3.59 -10.78 5.06
N THR A 184 -3.76 -11.63 6.08
CA THR A 184 -5.04 -11.83 6.78
C THR A 184 -4.99 -11.22 8.17
N LEU A 185 -6.17 -11.05 8.80
CA LEU A 185 -6.28 -10.58 10.18
C LEU A 185 -5.97 -11.67 11.22
N ARG A 186 -5.49 -12.84 10.80
CA ARG A 186 -5.15 -13.91 11.73
C ARG A 186 -3.96 -13.49 12.58
N ARG A 187 -3.92 -13.97 13.82
CA ARG A 187 -2.74 -13.81 14.65
C ARG A 187 -1.58 -14.58 14.04
N LEU A 188 -0.47 -13.90 13.78
CA LEU A 188 0.79 -14.53 13.38
C LEU A 188 1.38 -15.31 14.56
N THR A 189 2.01 -16.44 14.27
CA THR A 189 2.88 -17.13 15.22
C THR A 189 4.13 -16.29 15.47
N HIS A 190 4.81 -16.55 16.59
CA HIS A 190 6.06 -15.86 16.89
C HIS A 190 7.11 -16.08 15.80
N ASN A 191 7.18 -17.29 15.24
CA ASN A 191 8.12 -17.62 14.17
C ASN A 191 7.83 -16.81 12.89
N GLU A 192 6.56 -16.79 12.45
CA GLU A 192 6.14 -16.02 11.27
C GLU A 192 6.44 -14.52 11.43
N PHE A 193 6.16 -13.96 12.61
CA PHE A 193 6.46 -12.56 12.89
C PHE A 193 7.97 -12.29 12.85
N SER A 194 8.77 -13.14 13.50
CA SER A 194 10.23 -12.99 13.53
C SER A 194 10.84 -13.09 12.14
N LEU A 195 10.41 -14.05 11.32
CA LEU A 195 10.86 -14.20 9.94
C LEU A 195 10.42 -13.01 9.07
N LEU A 196 9.17 -12.57 9.19
CA LEU A 196 8.64 -11.41 8.45
C LEU A 196 9.39 -10.12 8.82
N SER A 197 9.61 -9.88 10.12
CA SER A 197 10.35 -8.74 10.62
C SER A 197 11.80 -8.76 10.13
N ARG A 198 12.45 -9.93 10.20
CA ARG A 198 13.82 -10.11 9.71
C ARG A 198 13.92 -9.84 8.21
N HIS A 199 13.04 -10.43 7.40
CA HIS A 199 13.05 -10.21 5.96
C HIS A 199 12.72 -8.77 5.59
N GLY A 200 11.76 -8.15 6.29
CA GLY A 200 11.43 -6.74 6.11
C GLY A 200 12.61 -5.82 6.37
N PHE A 201 13.37 -6.08 7.44
CA PHE A 201 14.62 -5.39 7.72
C PHE A 201 15.65 -5.64 6.61
N GLU A 202 15.80 -6.89 6.17
CA GLU A 202 16.74 -7.24 5.10
C GLU A 202 16.43 -6.49 3.80
N VAL A 203 15.16 -6.44 3.38
CA VAL A 203 14.75 -5.68 2.18
C VAL A 203 14.96 -4.18 2.36
N ALA A 204 14.61 -3.64 3.53
CA ALA A 204 14.74 -2.22 3.83
C ALA A 204 16.20 -1.76 3.78
N ASP A 205 17.08 -2.40 4.54
CA ASP A 205 18.50 -2.01 4.58
C ASP A 205 19.18 -2.23 3.23
N ALA A 206 18.94 -3.34 2.54
CA ALA A 206 19.49 -3.56 1.20
C ALA A 206 19.09 -2.48 0.21
N THR A 207 17.83 -2.04 0.24
CA THR A 207 17.30 -1.04 -0.70
C THR A 207 17.77 0.36 -0.33
N LEU A 208 17.65 0.75 0.94
CA LEU A 208 18.03 2.08 1.42
C LEU A 208 19.55 2.30 1.32
N SER A 209 20.36 1.29 1.66
CA SER A 209 21.81 1.39 1.54
C SER A 209 22.29 1.46 0.09
N SER A 210 21.55 0.86 -0.86
CA SER A 210 21.89 0.87 -2.28
C SER A 210 21.44 2.13 -3.03
N TYR A 211 20.28 2.69 -2.66
CA TYR A 211 19.61 3.74 -3.44
C TYR A 211 19.40 5.05 -2.68
N CYS A 212 19.61 5.07 -1.37
CA CYS A 212 19.32 6.23 -0.50
C CYS A 212 20.50 6.64 0.38
N THR A 213 21.74 6.29 -0.01
CA THR A 213 22.96 6.55 0.78
C THR A 213 23.11 8.03 1.15
N GLU A 214 22.85 8.94 0.22
CA GLU A 214 22.93 10.39 0.47
C GLU A 214 21.90 10.86 1.51
N THR A 215 20.68 10.34 1.44
CA THR A 215 19.62 10.66 2.41
C THR A 215 19.98 10.12 3.80
N LEU A 216 20.49 8.89 3.89
CA LEU A 216 20.93 8.28 5.15
C LEU A 216 22.09 9.05 5.80
N GLN A 217 22.99 9.63 5.01
CA GLN A 217 24.12 10.43 5.50
C GLN A 217 23.71 11.83 5.96
N ARG A 218 22.60 12.39 5.45
CA ARG A 218 22.10 13.73 5.82
C ARG A 218 21.36 13.77 7.15
N VAL A 219 20.91 12.63 7.68
CA VAL A 219 20.18 12.58 8.95
C VAL A 219 21.12 12.88 10.12
N GLN A 220 21.00 14.08 10.71
CA GLN A 220 21.52 14.34 12.05
C GLN A 220 20.78 13.49 13.09
N PRO A 221 21.39 13.09 14.22
CA PRO A 221 20.77 12.20 15.19
C PRO A 221 19.45 12.76 15.75
N SER A 222 18.34 12.26 15.21
CA SER A 222 16.97 12.19 15.72
C SER A 222 16.46 13.32 16.64
N HIS A 223 15.65 14.21 16.08
CA HIS A 223 14.52 14.80 16.81
C HIS A 223 13.29 13.93 16.53
N VAL A 224 12.90 13.06 17.47
CA VAL A 224 11.65 12.29 17.35
C VAL A 224 10.49 13.25 17.57
N ALA A 225 9.87 13.71 16.48
CA ALA A 225 8.73 14.65 16.53
C ALA A 225 7.41 14.00 16.96
N PHE A 226 7.35 12.67 17.00
CA PHE A 226 6.15 11.93 17.37
C PHE A 226 6.39 11.08 18.62
N ARG A 227 5.94 11.57 19.77
CA ARG A 227 5.71 10.76 20.97
C ARG A 227 4.25 10.32 20.94
N PRO A 228 3.93 9.04 20.71
CA PRO A 228 2.57 8.56 20.94
C PRO A 228 2.24 8.74 22.43
N ALA A 229 1.10 9.39 22.70
CA ALA A 229 0.52 9.49 24.03
C ALA A 229 -0.15 8.17 24.43
#